data_AF-A0A537Y5D9-F1
#
_entry.id   AF-A0A537Y5D9-F1
#
_cell.length_a   1.000
_cell.length_b   1.000
_cell.length_c   1.000
_cell.angle_alpha   90.00
_cell.angle_beta   90.00
_cell.angle_gamma   90.00
#
_symmetry.space_group_name_H-M   'P 1'
#
loop_
_entity.id
_entity.type
_entity.pdbx_description
1 polymer ?
#
loop_
_entity_poly.entity_id
_entity_poly.type
_entity_poly.pdbx_seq_one_letter_code
_entity_poly.pdbx_strand_id
1 'polypeptide(L)'
;MSALAYVREHRGLVLQWFAVLAGPVAWSAQFIVSYNVTDTGACAPAASHFLASGGFRPVVAVVSALAAAVTAVGLVVSYRCWKRLRGQDPTPGERASWLAVAGMMSNGLFLLMILGSFLPLAFFSRCIPSPA
;
A
#
# COMPACT_ATOMS: atom_id res chain seq x y z
N MET A 1 -14.77 34.81 -4.00
CA MET A 1 -13.82 33.68 -4.15
C MET A 1 -13.85 33.25 -5.61
N SER A 2 -12.73 33.29 -6.31
CA SER A 2 -12.64 32.99 -7.75
C SER A 2 -12.74 31.48 -7.99
N ALA A 3 -13.41 31.02 -9.05
CA ALA A 3 -13.58 29.59 -9.36
C ALA A 3 -12.24 28.80 -9.38
N LEU A 4 -11.15 29.44 -9.80
CA LEU A 4 -9.81 28.85 -9.81
C LEU A 4 -9.26 28.53 -8.41
N ALA A 5 -9.58 29.34 -7.40
CA ALA A 5 -9.14 29.13 -6.03
C ALA A 5 -9.82 27.89 -5.42
N TYR A 6 -11.13 27.76 -5.65
CA TYR A 6 -11.91 26.59 -5.22
C TYR A 6 -11.36 25.28 -5.81
N VAL A 7 -11.08 25.23 -7.12
CA VAL A 7 -10.54 24.04 -7.77
C VAL A 7 -9.17 23.64 -7.20
N ARG A 8 -8.31 24.63 -6.90
CA ARG A 8 -6.97 24.37 -6.34
C ARG A 8 -7.03 23.81 -4.92
N GLU A 9 -7.91 24.35 -4.09
CA GLU A 9 -8.12 23.87 -2.72
C GLU A 9 -8.71 22.46 -2.70
N HIS A 10 -9.71 22.20 -3.55
CA HIS A 10 -10.33 20.88 -3.67
C HIS A 10 -9.33 19.81 -4.13
N ARG A 11 -8.47 20.15 -5.11
CA ARG A 11 -7.38 19.26 -5.55
C ARG A 11 -6.38 18.98 -4.43
N GLY A 12 -6.03 19.98 -3.62
CA GLY A 12 -5.13 19.80 -2.48
C GLY A 12 -5.69 18.83 -1.43
N LEU A 13 -6.98 18.94 -1.15
CA LEU A 13 -7.69 18.08 -0.19
C LEU A 13 -7.76 16.63 -0.68
N VAL A 14 -8.16 16.41 -1.94
CA VAL A 14 -8.20 15.06 -2.54
C VAL A 14 -6.81 14.42 -2.53
N LEU A 15 -5.77 15.18 -2.85
CA LEU A 15 -4.40 14.68 -2.91
C LEU A 15 -3.85 14.32 -1.52
N GLN A 16 -4.23 15.04 -0.46
CA GLN A 16 -3.87 14.69 0.91
C GLN A 16 -4.56 13.41 1.39
N TRP A 17 -5.86 13.26 1.12
CA TRP A 17 -6.60 12.03 1.45
C TRP A 17 -6.07 10.82 0.68
N PHE A 18 -5.81 10.98 -0.62
CA PHE A 18 -5.14 9.95 -1.41
C PHE A 18 -3.81 9.56 -0.77
N ALA A 19 -2.97 10.52 -0.40
CA ALA A 19 -1.67 10.23 0.19
C ALA A 19 -1.80 9.49 1.53
N VAL A 20 -2.76 9.82 2.40
CA VAL A 20 -2.98 9.12 3.68
C VAL A 20 -3.43 7.67 3.48
N LEU A 21 -4.30 7.43 2.49
CA LEU A 21 -4.95 6.14 2.25
C LEU A 21 -4.20 5.23 1.28
N ALA A 22 -3.22 5.74 0.53
CA ALA A 22 -2.47 4.97 -0.45
C ALA A 22 -1.86 3.69 0.14
N GLY A 23 -1.10 3.81 1.23
CA GLY A 23 -0.49 2.68 1.93
C GLY A 23 -1.49 1.64 2.46
N PRO A 24 -2.47 2.03 3.30
CA PRO A 24 -3.47 1.10 3.80
C PRO A 24 -4.22 0.36 2.69
N VAL A 25 -4.69 1.08 1.66
CA VAL A 25 -5.45 0.48 0.56
C VAL A 25 -4.57 -0.45 -0.28
N ALA A 26 -3.34 -0.05 -0.60
CA ALA A 26 -2.40 -0.86 -1.36
C ALA A 26 -2.04 -2.15 -0.60
N TRP A 27 -1.77 -2.05 0.70
CA TRP A 27 -1.49 -3.20 1.55
C TRP A 27 -2.71 -4.12 1.68
N SER A 28 -3.92 -3.60 1.92
CA SER A 28 -5.11 -4.44 2.00
C SER A 28 -5.38 -5.19 0.70
N ALA A 29 -5.25 -4.53 -0.45
CA ALA A 29 -5.39 -5.18 -1.75
C ALA A 29 -4.31 -6.26 -1.96
N GLN A 30 -3.06 -5.95 -1.64
CA GLN A 30 -1.95 -6.90 -1.73
C GLN A 30 -2.15 -8.10 -0.81
N PHE A 31 -2.60 -7.88 0.42
CA PHE A 31 -2.85 -8.93 1.41
C PHE A 31 -3.96 -9.86 0.96
N ILE A 32 -5.10 -9.32 0.50
CA ILE A 32 -6.24 -10.10 0.01
C ILE A 32 -5.80 -10.97 -1.17
N VAL A 33 -5.10 -10.40 -2.15
CA VAL A 33 -4.64 -11.16 -3.32
C VAL A 33 -3.64 -12.23 -2.90
N SER A 34 -2.66 -11.88 -2.08
CA SER A 34 -1.62 -12.83 -1.65
C SER A 34 -2.21 -13.99 -0.87
N TYR A 35 -3.11 -13.71 0.08
CA TYR A 35 -3.78 -14.71 0.90
C TYR A 35 -4.60 -15.68 0.06
N ASN A 36 -5.43 -15.18 -0.87
CA ASN A 36 -6.22 -16.04 -1.74
C ASN A 36 -5.34 -16.89 -2.66
N VAL A 37 -4.29 -16.30 -3.24
CA VAL A 37 -3.40 -17.05 -4.14
C VAL A 37 -2.65 -18.16 -3.38
N THR A 38 -2.19 -17.90 -2.15
CA THR A 38 -1.44 -18.91 -1.38
C THR A 38 -2.34 -19.96 -0.73
N ASP A 39 -3.43 -19.55 -0.09
CA ASP A 39 -4.27 -20.45 0.71
C ASP A 39 -5.19 -21.27 -0.20
N THR A 40 -6.05 -20.61 -0.97
CA THR A 40 -7.03 -21.29 -1.83
C THR A 40 -6.44 -21.75 -3.16
N GLY A 41 -5.43 -21.04 -3.67
CA GLY A 41 -4.83 -21.33 -4.98
C GLY A 41 -3.71 -22.37 -4.97
N ALA A 42 -2.87 -22.40 -3.94
CA ALA A 42 -1.64 -23.21 -3.91
C ALA A 42 -1.62 -24.30 -2.84
N CYS A 43 -2.21 -24.05 -1.66
CA CYS A 43 -2.20 -24.98 -0.53
C CYS A 43 -3.51 -25.80 -0.39
N ALA A 44 -4.56 -25.50 -1.17
CA ALA A 44 -5.81 -26.25 -1.15
C ALA A 44 -5.68 -27.65 -1.83
N PRO A 45 -6.43 -28.68 -1.39
CA PRO A 45 -6.35 -30.03 -1.96
C PRO A 45 -6.76 -30.12 -3.45
N ALA A 46 -7.51 -29.13 -3.95
CA ALA A 46 -7.91 -29.00 -5.36
C ALA A 46 -7.02 -28.02 -6.16
N ALA A 47 -5.88 -27.60 -5.61
CA ALA A 47 -4.98 -26.65 -6.28
C ALA A 47 -4.43 -27.21 -7.60
N SER A 48 -4.37 -26.35 -8.62
CA SER A 48 -3.72 -26.70 -9.89
C SER A 48 -2.23 -27.02 -9.66
N HIS A 49 -1.69 -28.00 -10.39
CA HIS A 49 -0.29 -28.44 -10.25
C HIS A 49 0.71 -27.26 -10.39
N PHE A 50 0.41 -26.27 -11.24
CA PHE A 50 1.23 -25.08 -11.44
C PHE A 50 1.31 -24.16 -10.21
N LEU A 51 0.18 -23.95 -9.53
CA LEU A 51 0.15 -23.14 -8.30
C LEU A 51 0.77 -23.90 -7.12
N ALA A 52 0.48 -25.20 -7.01
CA ALA A 52 1.07 -26.08 -6.00
C ALA A 52 2.60 -26.23 -6.15
N SER A 53 3.14 -26.17 -7.37
CA SER A 53 4.58 -26.27 -7.64
C SER A 53 5.37 -24.97 -7.44
N GLY A 54 4.75 -23.90 -6.93
CA GLY A 54 5.42 -22.62 -6.66
C GLY A 54 5.16 -21.50 -7.66
N GLY A 55 4.24 -21.69 -8.62
CA GLY A 55 3.84 -20.66 -9.59
C GLY A 55 3.16 -19.42 -8.96
N PHE A 56 2.77 -19.50 -7.68
CA PHE A 56 2.22 -18.35 -6.94
C PHE A 56 3.26 -17.27 -6.62
N ARG A 57 4.54 -17.63 -6.49
CA ARG A 57 5.62 -16.72 -6.07
C ARG A 57 5.75 -15.47 -6.96
N PRO A 58 5.83 -15.58 -8.31
CA PRO A 58 5.91 -14.40 -9.17
C PRO A 58 4.66 -13.53 -9.08
N VAL A 59 3.46 -14.12 -8.92
CA VAL A 59 2.21 -13.36 -8.78
C VAL A 59 2.24 -12.51 -7.51
N VAL A 60 2.54 -13.13 -6.36
CA VAL A 60 2.63 -12.44 -5.07
C VAL A 60 3.75 -11.40 -5.08
N ALA A 61 4.89 -11.70 -5.70
CA ALA A 61 6.01 -10.76 -5.83
C ALA A 61 5.64 -9.53 -6.66
N VAL A 62 4.99 -9.70 -7.81
CA VAL A 62 4.57 -8.59 -8.68
C VAL A 62 3.51 -7.74 -7.98
N VAL A 63 2.50 -8.36 -7.36
CA VAL A 63 1.45 -7.62 -6.63
C VAL A 63 2.04 -6.84 -5.46
N SER A 64 2.97 -7.46 -4.71
CA SER A 64 3.66 -6.79 -3.59
C SER A 64 4.55 -5.64 -4.07
N ALA A 65 5.23 -5.80 -5.21
CA ALA A 65 6.03 -4.74 -5.81
C ALA A 65 5.17 -3.54 -6.27
N LEU A 66 4.02 -3.82 -6.90
CA LEU A 66 3.06 -2.77 -7.30
C LEU A 66 2.50 -2.04 -6.08
N ALA A 67 2.11 -2.77 -5.03
CA ALA A 67 1.62 -2.17 -3.80
C ALA A 67 2.70 -1.32 -3.08
N ALA A 68 3.95 -1.79 -3.08
CA ALA A 68 5.08 -1.04 -2.55
C ALA A 68 5.30 0.26 -3.35
N ALA A 69 5.21 0.20 -4.69
CA ALA A 69 5.35 1.38 -5.55
C ALA A 69 4.25 2.41 -5.28
N VAL A 70 2.98 1.99 -5.17
CA VAL A 70 1.86 2.87 -4.83
C VAL A 70 2.06 3.52 -3.46
N THR A 71 2.43 2.74 -2.45
CA THR A 71 2.71 3.23 -1.10
C THR A 71 3.89 4.21 -1.08
N ALA A 72 4.96 3.93 -1.83
CA ALA A 72 6.11 4.82 -1.95
C ALA A 72 5.75 6.16 -2.62
N VAL A 73 4.89 6.14 -3.63
CA VAL A 73 4.34 7.36 -4.23
C VAL A 73 3.53 8.14 -3.21
N GLY A 74 2.66 7.47 -2.44
CA GLY A 74 1.92 8.07 -1.32
C GLY A 74 2.83 8.77 -0.31
N LEU A 75 3.89 8.08 0.13
CA LEU A 75 4.90 8.61 1.05
C LEU A 75 5.60 9.86 0.49
N VAL A 76 6.04 9.81 -0.77
CA VAL A 76 6.69 10.95 -1.44
C VAL A 76 5.74 12.14 -1.55
N VAL A 77 4.47 11.90 -1.88
CA VAL A 77 3.44 12.95 -1.95
C VAL A 77 3.23 13.58 -0.58
N SER A 78 3.04 12.77 0.48
CA SER A 78 2.91 13.25 1.86
C SER A 78 4.12 14.08 2.29
N TYR A 79 5.33 13.61 2.00
CA TYR A 79 6.57 14.34 2.31
C TYR A 79 6.66 15.69 1.56
N ARG A 80 6.31 15.71 0.27
CA ARG A 80 6.31 16.96 -0.53
C ARG A 80 5.25 17.94 -0.04
N CYS A 81 4.07 17.47 0.38
CA CYS A 81 3.04 18.30 0.99
C CYS A 81 3.51 18.88 2.33
N TRP A 82 4.07 18.04 3.20
CA TRP A 82 4.64 18.48 4.48
C TRP A 82 5.73 19.54 4.29
N LYS A 83 6.66 19.31 3.37
CA LYS A 83 7.74 20.27 3.06
C LYS A 83 7.21 21.61 2.55
N ARG A 84 6.11 21.62 1.81
CA ARG A 84 5.47 22.84 1.30
C ARG A 84 4.69 23.61 2.37
N LEU A 85 4.12 22.91 3.35
CA LEU A 85 3.26 23.50 4.39
C LEU A 85 4.04 23.90 5.66
N ARG A 86 5.29 23.46 5.79
CA ARG A 86 6.12 23.66 6.98
C ARG A 86 6.23 25.15 7.36
N GLY A 87 5.56 25.52 8.45
CA GLY A 87 5.56 26.89 9.01
C GLY A 87 4.69 27.90 8.27
N GLN A 88 3.90 27.46 7.30
CA GLN A 88 3.06 28.33 6.45
C GLN A 88 1.69 27.68 6.16
N ASP A 89 1.17 26.86 7.07
CA ASP A 89 -0.12 26.21 6.88
C ASP A 89 -1.27 27.22 7.01
N PRO A 90 -2.04 27.49 5.93
CA PRO A 90 -3.15 28.45 5.98
C PRO A 90 -4.41 27.86 6.65
N THR A 91 -4.42 26.56 6.97
CA THR A 91 -5.61 25.90 7.52
C THR A 91 -5.73 26.09 9.04
N PRO A 92 -6.96 26.19 9.59
CA PRO A 92 -7.16 26.33 11.02
C PRO A 92 -6.54 25.16 11.80
N GLY A 93 -5.61 25.46 12.70
CA GLY A 93 -4.96 24.46 13.54
C GLY A 93 -3.98 23.53 12.80
N GLU A 94 -3.39 24.00 11.69
CA GLU A 94 -2.36 23.26 10.93
C GLU A 94 -2.82 21.88 10.43
N ARG A 95 -4.12 21.74 10.14
CA ARG A 95 -4.77 20.48 9.73
C ARG A 95 -4.09 19.84 8.53
N ALA A 96 -3.73 20.65 7.53
CA ALA A 96 -3.10 20.15 6.30
C ALA A 96 -1.69 19.59 6.58
N SER A 97 -0.94 20.24 7.46
CA SER A 97 0.39 19.79 7.90
C SER A 97 0.28 18.51 8.71
N TRP A 98 -0.70 18.43 9.62
CA TRP A 98 -0.99 17.23 10.40
C TRP A 98 -1.36 16.05 9.49
N LEU A 99 -2.24 16.25 8.51
CA LEU A 99 -2.60 15.24 7.50
C LEU A 99 -1.39 14.77 6.70
N ALA A 100 -0.48 15.67 6.34
CA ALA A 100 0.74 15.32 5.64
C ALA A 100 1.67 14.43 6.51
N VAL A 101 1.80 14.74 7.81
CA VAL A 101 2.55 13.90 8.77
C VAL A 101 1.89 12.55 8.97
N ALA A 102 0.57 12.52 9.16
CA ALA A 102 -0.20 11.28 9.28
C ALA A 102 -0.01 10.39 8.04
N GLY A 103 -0.02 10.98 6.85
CA GLY A 103 0.26 10.26 5.60
C GLY A 103 1.69 9.71 5.54
N MET A 104 2.70 10.46 6.02
CA MET A 104 4.07 9.93 6.08
C MET A 104 4.19 8.72 7.01
N MET A 105 3.59 8.81 8.21
CA MET A 105 3.61 7.70 9.18
C MET A 105 2.85 6.48 8.68
N SER A 106 1.64 6.69 8.14
CA SER A 106 0.79 5.66 7.54
C SER A 106 1.52 4.93 6.42
N ASN A 107 1.99 5.65 5.40
CA ASN A 107 2.69 5.02 4.28
C ASN A 107 4.01 4.39 4.70
N GLY A 108 4.75 4.99 5.64
CA GLY A 108 5.99 4.41 6.16
C GLY A 108 5.74 3.04 6.80
N LEU A 109 4.73 2.95 7.67
CA LEU A 109 4.33 1.69 8.30
C LEU A 109 3.89 0.65 7.27
N PHE A 110 2.98 1.00 6.37
CA PHE A 110 2.47 0.05 5.38
C PHE A 110 3.53 -0.36 4.35
N LEU A 111 4.48 0.52 4.02
CA LEU A 111 5.61 0.14 3.17
C LEU A 111 6.46 -0.92 3.85
N LEU A 112 6.77 -0.77 5.14
CA LEU A 112 7.50 -1.79 5.91
C LEU A 112 6.74 -3.11 5.95
N MET A 113 5.42 -3.09 6.13
CA MET A 113 4.59 -4.30 6.11
C MET A 113 4.59 -5.00 4.74
N ILE A 114 4.49 -4.23 3.64
CA ILE A 114 4.57 -4.78 2.28
C ILE A 114 5.96 -5.37 2.02
N LEU A 115 7.03 -4.69 2.42
CA LEU A 115 8.39 -5.20 2.31
C LEU A 115 8.60 -6.50 3.12
N GLY A 116 7.96 -6.58 4.29
CA GLY A 116 7.92 -7.80 5.10
C GLY A 116 7.26 -9.00 4.38
N SER A 117 6.36 -8.75 3.43
CA SER A 117 5.69 -9.81 2.66
C SER A 117 6.63 -10.55 1.70
N PHE A 118 7.82 -10.02 1.42
CA PHE A 118 8.83 -10.71 0.62
C PHE A 118 9.61 -11.76 1.42
N LEU A 119 9.64 -11.68 2.76
CA LEU A 119 10.32 -12.68 3.59
C LEU A 119 9.72 -14.08 3.39
N PRO A 120 8.39 -14.29 3.52
CA PRO A 120 7.80 -15.61 3.28
C PRO A 120 8.13 -16.18 1.90
N LEU A 121 8.23 -15.35 0.86
CA LEU A 121 8.58 -15.78 -0.50
C LEU A 121 10.02 -16.30 -0.60
N ALA A 122 10.92 -15.83 0.26
CA ALA A 122 12.31 -16.26 0.31
C ALA A 122 12.47 -17.58 1.10
N PHE A 123 11.68 -17.79 2.15
CA PHE A 123 11.80 -18.96 3.03
C PHE A 123 10.90 -20.13 2.61
N PHE A 124 9.66 -19.87 2.18
CA PHE A 124 8.68 -20.91 1.84
C PHE A 124 8.66 -21.16 0.34
N SER A 125 9.06 -22.36 -0.06
CA SER A 125 9.18 -22.76 -1.47
C SER A 125 8.09 -23.73 -1.94
N ARG A 126 7.42 -24.45 -1.02
CA ARG A 126 6.33 -25.39 -1.34
C ARG A 126 5.29 -25.42 -0.22
N CYS A 127 4.03 -25.58 -0.59
CA CYS A 127 2.98 -26.03 0.33
C CYS A 127 3.12 -27.54 0.50
N ILE A 128 3.14 -28.04 1.74
CA ILE A 128 2.89 -29.45 2.00
C ILE A 128 1.40 -29.55 2.32
N PRO A 129 0.57 -30.16 1.46
CA PRO A 129 -0.84 -30.34 1.76
C PRO A 129 -0.94 -31.16 3.05
N SER A 130 -1.68 -30.65 4.05
CA SER A 130 -1.93 -31.41 5.27
C SER A 130 -2.72 -32.66 4.89
N PRO A 131 -2.34 -33.86 5.37
CA PRO A 131 -3.19 -35.03 5.21
C PRO A 131 -4.53 -34.75 5.90
N ALA A 132 -5.62 -35.03 5.19
CA ALA A 132 -6.98 -34.98 5.72
C ALA A 132 -7.22 -36.08 6.75
#